data_AF-J0CQ16-F1
#
_entry.id   AF-J0CQ16-F1
#
_cell.length_a   1.000
_cell.length_b   1.000
_cell.length_c   1.000
_cell.angle_alpha   90.00
_cell.angle_beta   90.00
_cell.angle_gamma   90.00
#
_symmetry.space_group_name_H-M   'P 1'
#
loop_
_entity.id
_entity.type
_entity.pdbx_description
1 polymer ?
#
loop_
_entity_poly.entity_id
_entity_poly.type
_entity_poly.pdbx_seq_one_letter_code
_entity_poly.pdbx_strand_id
1 'polypeptide(L)' 'AAFRLKLPPDMTRRRIHDVFHAQLLRPYVPNDDERFPGRSWAQVARIPLEKPQSAIVEVVSHRKIGDDFLFYSKWTDG' A
#
# COMPACT_ATOMS: atom_id res chain seq x y z
N ALA A 1 -25.58 -13.53 -2.30
CA ALA A 1 -25.81 -12.54 -3.39
C ALA A 1 -24.54 -11.73 -3.63
N ALA A 2 -24.21 -11.44 -4.89
CA ALA A 2 -23.06 -10.62 -5.26
C ALA A 2 -23.49 -9.16 -5.42
N PHE A 3 -22.63 -8.21 -5.02
CA PHE A 3 -22.88 -6.77 -5.12
C PHE A 3 -21.65 -6.07 -5.70
N ARG A 4 -21.87 -5.14 -6.64
CA ARG A 4 -20.80 -4.45 -7.37
C ARG A 4 -20.64 -3.03 -6.85
N LEU A 5 -19.42 -2.64 -6.50
CA LEU A 5 -19.07 -1.30 -6.00
C LEU A 5 -18.20 -0.55 -7.00
N LYS A 6 -18.39 0.77 -7.12
CA LYS A 6 -17.43 1.61 -7.84
C LYS A 6 -16.20 1.80 -6.96
N LEU A 7 -15.11 1.11 -7.31
CA LEU A 7 -13.87 1.21 -6.56
C LEU A 7 -13.05 2.46 -6.94
N PRO A 8 -12.36 3.08 -5.97
CA PRO A 8 -11.34 4.09 -6.22
C PRO A 8 -10.23 3.60 -7.17
N PRO A 9 -9.59 4.48 -7.97
CA PRO A 9 -8.58 4.11 -8.95
C PRO A 9 -7.36 3.37 -8.38
N ASP A 10 -6.96 3.64 -7.14
CA ASP A 10 -5.86 2.94 -6.46
C ASP A 10 -6.20 1.47 -6.17
N MET A 11 -7.44 1.17 -5.79
CA MET A 11 -7.90 -0.21 -5.59
C MET A 11 -7.97 -0.97 -6.91
N THR A 12 -8.47 -0.33 -7.97
CA THR A 12 -8.54 -0.94 -9.31
C THR A 12 -7.15 -1.18 -9.90
N ARG A 13 -6.19 -0.24 -9.73
CA ARG A 13 -4.78 -0.43 -10.15
C ARG A 13 -4.14 -1.66 -9.53
N ARG A 14 -4.61 -2.06 -8.35
CA ARG A 14 -4.16 -3.24 -7.60
C ARG A 14 -4.95 -4.51 -7.94
N ARG A 15 -5.83 -4.46 -8.95
CA ARG A 15 -6.68 -5.57 -9.40
C ARG A 15 -7.62 -6.09 -8.31
N ILE A 16 -8.02 -5.24 -7.37
CA ILE A 16 -9.09 -5.60 -6.42
C ILE A 16 -10.39 -5.74 -7.22
N HIS A 17 -11.06 -6.88 -7.08
CA HIS A 17 -12.35 -7.11 -7.71
C HIS A 17 -13.41 -6.19 -7.11
N ASP A 18 -14.23 -5.62 -7.97
CA ASP A 18 -15.30 -4.70 -7.60
C ASP A 18 -16.58 -5.42 -7.13
N VAL A 19 -16.55 -6.75 -7.07
CA VAL A 19 -17.69 -7.60 -6.67
C VAL A 19 -17.43 -8.20 -5.29
N PHE A 20 -18.37 -7.97 -4.38
CA PHE A 20 -18.31 -8.42 -2.99
C PHE A 20 -19.54 -9.26 -2.62
N HIS A 21 -19.39 -10.05 -1.56
CA HIS A 21 -20.52 -10.77 -0.97
C HIS A 21 -21.45 -9.79 -0.26
N ALA A 22 -22.69 -9.65 -0.73
CA ALA A 22 -23.62 -8.62 -0.28
C ALA A 22 -23.87 -8.64 1.26
N GLN A 23 -23.88 -9.82 1.89
CA GLN A 23 -24.10 -9.94 3.34
C GLN A 23 -22.89 -9.52 4.20
N LEU A 24 -21.71 -9.34 3.58
CA LEU A 24 -20.51 -8.89 4.30
C LEU A 24 -20.29 -7.37 4.18
N LEU A 25 -21.08 -6.68 3.35
CA LEU A 25 -21.02 -5.23 3.22
C LEU A 25 -21.50 -4.57 4.51
N ARG A 26 -20.78 -3.53 4.92
CA ARG A 26 -21.10 -2.71 6.08
C ARG A 26 -21.26 -1.25 5.64
N PRO A 27 -22.21 -0.48 6.20
CA PRO A 27 -22.30 0.95 5.96
C PRO A 27 -20.98 1.64 6.29
N TYR A 28 -20.56 2.57 5.44
CA TYR A 28 -19.39 3.41 5.71
C TYR A 28 -19.70 4.37 6.86
N VAL A 29 -18.81 4.41 7.85
CA VAL A 29 -18.85 5.37 8.95
C VAL A 29 -17.67 6.33 8.75
N PRO A 30 -17.91 7.65 8.59
CA PRO A 30 -16.83 8.62 8.42
C PRO A 30 -15.94 8.66 9.65
N ASN A 31 -14.67 9.03 9.44
CA ASN A 31 -13.73 9.25 10.54
C ASN A 31 -14.17 10.47 11.38
N ASP A 32 -13.97 10.39 12.68
CA ASP A 32 -14.07 11.52 13.61
C ASP A 32 -12.67 12.14 13.70
N ASP A 33 -12.46 13.28 13.03
CA ASP A 33 -11.15 13.92 12.91
C ASP A 33 -10.71 14.63 14.21
N GLU A 34 -11.65 14.97 15.10
CA GLU A 34 -11.32 15.51 16.43
C GLU A 34 -10.74 14.41 17.32
N ARG A 35 -11.34 13.20 17.25
CA ARG A 35 -10.93 12.06 18.07
C ARG A 35 -9.78 11.26 17.47
N PHE A 36 -9.66 11.24 16.14
CA PHE A 36 -8.65 10.50 15.40
C PHE A 36 -7.97 11.39 14.34
N PRO A 37 -7.21 12.41 14.77
CA PRO A 37 -6.51 13.30 13.84
C PRO A 37 -5.45 12.54 13.05
N GLY A 38 -5.27 12.92 11.78
CA GLY A 38 -4.25 12.34 10.92
C GLY A 38 -4.53 10.89 10.51
N ARG A 39 -5.79 10.47 10.42
CA ARG A 39 -6.16 9.19 9.81
C ARG A 39 -6.36 9.35 8.30
N SER A 40 -5.27 9.39 7.52
CA SER A 40 -5.38 9.37 6.05
C SER A 40 -5.50 7.96 5.49
N TRP A 41 -6.17 7.81 4.34
CA TRP A 41 -6.17 6.55 3.58
C TRP A 41 -4.74 6.06 3.29
N ALA A 42 -3.80 6.97 3.03
CA ALA A 42 -2.40 6.66 2.79
C ALA A 42 -1.68 6.03 3.99
N GLN A 43 -2.01 6.46 5.20
CA GLN A 43 -1.44 5.90 6.43
C GLN A 43 -2.11 4.60 6.84
N VAL A 44 -3.43 4.48 6.63
CA VAL A 44 -4.20 3.28 7.01
C VAL A 44 -4.01 2.15 6.01
N ALA A 45 -3.86 2.48 4.73
CA ALA A 45 -3.44 1.52 3.74
C ALA A 45 -2.04 1.04 4.14
N ARG A 46 -1.93 -0.19 4.68
CA ARG A 46 -0.65 -0.87 5.00
C ARG A 46 0.23 -1.12 3.76
N ILE A 47 -0.04 -0.43 2.66
CA ILE A 47 0.52 -0.65 1.33
C ILE A 47 0.80 0.74 0.74
N PRO A 48 2.05 1.04 0.33
CA PRO A 48 2.41 2.35 -0.21
C PRO A 48 1.45 2.79 -1.32
N LEU A 49 0.70 3.86 -1.07
CA LEU A 49 -0.23 4.42 -2.07
C LEU A 49 0.51 5.25 -3.13
N GLU A 50 1.67 5.78 -2.77
CA GLU A 50 2.53 6.57 -3.64
C GLU A 50 3.71 5.74 -4.15
N LYS A 51 4.21 6.09 -5.34
CA LYS A 51 5.53 5.62 -5.73
C LYS A 51 6.52 6.20 -4.73
N PRO A 52 7.42 5.40 -4.15
CA PRO A 52 8.44 5.95 -3.28
C PRO A 52 9.24 6.99 -4.08
N GLN A 53 9.61 8.09 -3.42
CA GLN A 53 10.41 9.16 -4.03
C GLN A 53 11.73 8.63 -4.58
N SER A 54 12.24 7.56 -3.97
CA SER A 54 13.46 6.89 -4.35
C SER A 54 13.24 5.38 -4.51
N ALA A 55 13.82 4.80 -5.54
CA ALA A 55 13.80 3.37 -5.80
C ALA A 55 15.23 2.82 -5.93
N ILE A 56 15.42 1.54 -5.63
CA ILE A 56 16.67 0.86 -5.93
C ILE A 56 16.74 0.70 -7.45
N VAL A 57 17.77 1.30 -8.06
CA VAL A 57 18.07 1.17 -9.50
C VAL A 57 18.81 -0.14 -9.74
N GLU A 58 19.78 -0.43 -8.88
CA GLU A 58 20.70 -1.54 -9.06
C GLU A 58 21.29 -1.99 -7.72
N VAL A 59 21.55 -3.29 -7.58
CA VAL A 59 22.39 -3.81 -6.50
C VAL A 59 23.83 -3.88 -7.01
N VAL A 60 24.70 -3.03 -6.47
CA VAL A 60 26.08 -2.85 -6.93
C VAL A 60 27.01 -3.92 -6.35
N SER A 61 26.74 -4.38 -5.12
CA SER A 61 27.56 -5.40 -4.47
C SER A 61 26.80 -6.09 -3.34
N HIS A 62 27.35 -7.18 -2.82
CA HIS A 62 26.85 -7.85 -1.63
C HIS A 62 27.99 -8.40 -0.78
N ARG A 63 27.74 -8.58 0.52
CA ARG A 63 28.68 -9.18 1.47
C ARG A 63 27.93 -10.10 2.42
N LYS A 64 28.46 -11.30 2.65
CA LYS A 64 27.95 -12.22 3.67
C LYS A 64 28.40 -11.76 5.06
N ILE A 65 27.47 -11.69 6.01
CA ILE A 65 27.73 -11.34 7.41
C ILE A 65 27.02 -12.37 8.28
N GLY A 66 27.79 -13.29 8.87
CA GLY A 66 27.20 -14.44 9.57
C GLY A 66 26.38 -15.30 8.61
N ASP A 67 25.12 -15.57 8.97
CA ASP A 67 24.15 -16.27 8.12
C ASP A 67 23.33 -15.32 7.22
N ASP A 68 23.55 -14.02 7.33
CA ASP A 68 22.84 -12.99 6.56
C ASP A 68 23.67 -12.44 5.39
N PHE A 69 23.00 -11.67 4.52
CA PHE A 69 23.62 -10.94 3.41
C PHE A 69 23.30 -9.44 3.52
N LEU A 70 24.34 -8.63 3.39
CA LEU A 70 24.25 -7.19 3.21
C LEU A 70 24.34 -6.87 1.72
N PHE A 71 23.40 -6.08 1.19
CA PHE A 71 23.40 -5.60 -0.19
C PHE A 71 23.71 -4.12 -0.25
N TYR A 72 24.63 -3.74 -1.13
CA TYR A 72 24.93 -2.35 -1.46
C TYR A 72 24.14 -1.99 -2.71
N SER A 73 23.21 -1.03 -2.57
CA SER A 73 22.28 -0.65 -3.62
C SER A 73 22.50 0.80 -4.05
N LYS A 74 22.40 1.03 -5.36
CA LYS A 74 22.33 2.37 -5.96
C LYS A 74 20.87 2.83 -5.97
N TRP A 75 20.62 4.04 -5.50
CA TRP A 75 19.29 4.61 -5.43
C TRP A 75 19.06 5.55 -6.61
N THR A 76 17.80 5.86 -6.91
CA THR A 76 17.47 6.82 -7.98
C THR A 76 17.93 8.24 -7.67
N ASP A 77 18.15 8.56 -6.40
CA ASP A 77 18.61 9.85 -5.89
C ASP A 77 20.10 9.87 -5.48
N GLY A 78 20.85 8.76 -5.65
CA GLY A 78 22.28 8.65 -5.33
C GLY A 78 22.90 7.29 -5.66
#